data_AF-A0A0D7KNL4-F1
#
_entry.id   AF-A0A0D7KNL4-F1
#
_cell.length_a   1.000
_cell.length_b   1.000
_cell.length_c   1.000
_cell.angle_alpha   90.00
_cell.angle_beta   90.00
_cell.angle_gamma   90.00
#
_symmetry.space_group_name_H-M   'P 1'
#
loop_
_entity.id
_entity.type
_entity.pdbx_description
1 polymer ?
#
loop_
_entity_poly.entity_id
_entity_poly.type
_entity_poly.pdbx_seq_one_letter_code
_entity_poly.pdbx_strand_id
1 'polypeptide(L)' 'MDGFIDYYTNQGFGKMQGLSGVEGTIQALQERKNIELEIFNLLKMNKRKIDNSQFDLDKCKEELREILNEL' A
#
# COMPACT_ATOMS: atom_id res chain seq x y z
N MET A 1 -15.79 -10.59 4.39
CA MET A 1 -15.50 -9.14 4.51
C MET A 1 -15.19 -8.79 5.95
N ASP A 2 -15.98 -9.30 6.90
CA ASP A 2 -15.85 -9.00 8.34
C ASP A 2 -14.48 -9.35 8.93
N GLY A 3 -13.89 -10.49 8.58
CA GLY A 3 -12.55 -10.85 9.07
C GLY A 3 -11.43 -9.90 8.63
N PHE A 4 -11.55 -9.28 7.44
CA PHE A 4 -10.57 -8.30 6.97
C PHE A 4 -10.70 -6.97 7.71
N ILE A 5 -11.94 -6.51 7.92
CA ILE A 5 -12.23 -5.31 8.70
C ILE A 5 -11.75 -5.52 10.14
N ASP A 6 -12.15 -6.62 10.78
CA ASP A 6 -11.76 -6.98 12.14
C ASP A 6 -10.25 -7.02 12.33
N TYR A 7 -9.52 -7.60 11.37
CA TYR A 7 -8.06 -7.64 11.40
C TYR A 7 -7.42 -6.25 11.48
N TYR A 8 -7.91 -5.30 10.68
CA TYR A 8 -7.34 -3.94 10.64
C TYR A 8 -7.89 -3.00 11.71
N THR A 9 -9.10 -3.21 12.20
CA THR A 9 -9.77 -2.25 13.11
C THR A 9 -9.79 -2.70 14.56
N ASN A 10 -9.80 -4.00 14.85
CA ASN A 10 -9.92 -4.50 16.23
C ASN A 10 -8.59 -4.93 16.85
N GLN A 11 -7.47 -4.65 16.18
CA GLN A 11 -6.13 -4.92 16.67
C GLN A 11 -5.17 -3.77 16.37
N GLY A 12 -3.99 -3.77 17.01
CA GLY A 12 -2.90 -2.85 16.72
C GLY A 12 -3.31 -1.38 16.62
N PHE A 13 -2.85 -0.71 15.56
CA PHE A 13 -3.13 0.70 15.28
C PHE A 13 -4.63 1.01 15.21
N GLY A 14 -5.41 0.16 14.51
CA GLY A 14 -6.85 0.37 14.37
C GLY A 14 -7.57 0.44 15.70
N LYS A 15 -7.26 -0.49 16.62
CA LYS A 15 -7.86 -0.50 17.95
C LYS A 15 -7.44 0.70 18.79
N MET A 16 -6.15 1.07 18.75
CA MET A 16 -5.63 2.22 19.51
C MET A 16 -6.25 3.55 19.07
N GLN A 17 -6.57 3.67 17.78
CA GLN A 17 -7.18 4.86 17.19
C GLN A 17 -8.71 4.82 17.17
N GLY A 18 -9.34 3.76 17.72
CA GLY A 18 -10.80 3.61 17.73
C GLY A 18 -11.43 3.46 16.34
N LEU A 19 -10.65 2.98 15.36
CA LEU A 19 -11.12 2.76 14.00
C LEU A 19 -12.11 1.59 13.96
N SER A 20 -13.08 1.65 13.06
CA SER A 20 -14.08 0.59 12.87
C SER A 20 -14.67 0.63 11.46
N GLY A 21 -15.24 -0.49 11.03
CA GLY A 21 -15.91 -0.59 9.74
C GLY A 21 -14.97 -0.42 8.54
N VAL A 22 -15.56 -0.18 7.37
CA VAL A 22 -14.81 -0.03 6.12
C VAL A 22 -13.97 1.24 6.14
N GLU A 23 -14.52 2.34 6.66
CA GLU A 23 -13.86 3.64 6.75
C GLU A 23 -12.63 3.57 7.66
N GLY A 24 -12.75 2.90 8.80
CA GLY A 24 -11.62 2.66 9.69
C GLY A 24 -10.56 1.76 9.05
N THR A 25 -10.99 0.76 8.28
CA THR A 25 -10.08 -0.13 7.54
C THR A 25 -9.29 0.66 6.49
N ILE A 26 -9.94 1.58 5.76
CA ILE A 26 -9.27 2.44 4.77
C ILE A 26 -8.22 3.33 5.46
N GLN A 27 -8.56 3.94 6.60
CA GLN A 27 -7.61 4.77 7.36
C GLN A 27 -6.39 3.96 7.82
N ALA A 28 -6.60 2.75 8.36
CA ALA A 28 -5.50 1.88 8.76
C ALA A 28 -4.57 1.53 7.58
N LEU A 29 -5.13 1.28 6.40
CA LEU A 29 -4.37 1.00 5.18
C LEU A 29 -3.62 2.24 4.65
N GLN A 30 -4.19 3.43 4.78
CA GLN A 30 -3.52 4.69 4.42
C GLN A 30 -2.31 4.94 5.30
N GLU A 31 -2.44 4.79 6.62
CA GLU A 31 -1.31 4.95 7.55
C GLU A 31 -0.22 3.90 7.31
N ARG A 32 -0.63 2.65 7.05
CA ARG A 32 0.31 1.61 6.65
C ARG A 32 1.08 1.99 5.38
N LYS A 33 0.40 2.51 4.35
CA LYS A 33 1.04 2.98 3.11
C LYS A 33 2.04 4.11 3.38
N ASN A 34 1.72 5.04 4.28
CA ASN A 34 2.62 6.14 4.64
C ASN A 34 3.94 5.61 5.22
N ILE A 35 3.86 4.67 6.17
CA ILE A 35 5.02 4.04 6.79
C ILE A 35 5.83 3.23 5.76
N GLU A 36 5.15 2.45 4.92
CA GLU A 36 5.81 1.68 3.85
C GLU A 36 6.55 2.60 2.86
N LEU A 37 5.98 3.76 2.51
CA LEU A 37 6.63 4.75 1.66
C LEU A 37 7.84 5.41 2.34
N GLU A 38 7.76 5.70 3.63
CA GLU A 38 8.88 6.23 4.40
C GLU A 38 10.05 5.24 4.38
N ILE A 39 9.81 3.98 4.73
CA ILE A 39 10.81 2.90 4.68
C ILE A 39 11.36 2.77 3.26
N PHE A 40 10.49 2.70 2.25
CA PHE A 40 10.90 2.62 0.85
C PHE A 40 11.88 3.74 0.52
N ASN A 41 11.59 4.99 0.92
CA ASN A 41 12.44 6.15 0.66
C ASN A 41 13.80 6.08 1.37
N LEU A 42 13.86 5.54 2.59
CA LEU A 42 15.10 5.39 3.37
C LEU A 42 16.09 4.37 2.77
N LEU A 43 15.60 3.36 2.04
CA LEU A 43 16.46 2.31 1.46
C LEU A 43 17.44 2.87 0.42
N LYS A 44 18.74 2.73 0.65
CA LYS A 44 19.80 3.18 -0.28
C LYS A 44 20.15 2.09 -1.29
N MET A 45 19.23 1.84 -2.22
CA MET A 45 19.41 0.90 -3.33
C MET A 45 18.69 1.41 -4.58
N ASN A 46 19.05 0.89 -5.74
CA ASN A 46 18.29 1.13 -6.97
C ASN A 46 16.88 0.54 -6.79
N LYS A 47 15.86 1.41 -6.89
CA LYS A 47 14.46 1.06 -6.66
C LYS A 47 13.56 1.86 -7.60
N ARG A 48 12.47 1.24 -8.04
CA ARG A 48 11.44 1.83 -8.89
C ARG A 48 10.08 1.57 -8.26
N LYS A 49 9.09 2.41 -8.58
CA LYS A 49 7.71 2.30 -8.08
C LYS A 49 6.77 2.48 -9.27
N ILE A 50 5.89 1.51 -9.48
CA ILE A 50 4.84 1.54 -10.51
C ILE A 50 3.55 2.05 -9.88
N ASP A 51 2.87 2.98 -10.54
CA ASP A 51 1.58 3.51 -10.08
C ASP A 51 0.42 2.70 -10.67
N ASN A 52 -0.21 1.88 -9.83
CA ASN A 52 -1.39 1.08 -10.18
C ASN A 52 -2.73 1.75 -9.78
N SER A 53 -2.77 3.07 -9.59
CA SER A 53 -4.00 3.76 -9.15
C SER A 53 -5.15 3.68 -10.18
N GLN A 54 -4.85 3.37 -11.45
CA GLN A 54 -5.84 3.16 -12.51
C GLN A 54 -6.31 1.70 -12.63
N PHE A 55 -5.73 0.78 -11.85
CA PHE A 55 -6.01 -0.66 -11.92
C PHE A 55 -5.83 -1.26 -13.32
N ASP A 56 -4.94 -0.67 -14.14
CA ASP A 56 -4.65 -1.11 -15.48
C ASP A 56 -3.41 -2.01 -15.49
N LEU A 57 -3.67 -3.32 -15.51
CA LEU A 57 -2.63 -4.34 -15.48
C LEU A 57 -1.73 -4.31 -16.71
N ASP A 58 -2.25 -3.96 -17.89
CA ASP A 58 -1.46 -3.98 -19.12
C ASP A 58 -0.52 -2.78 -19.15
N LYS A 59 -0.99 -1.61 -18.72
CA LYS A 59 -0.13 -0.44 -18.49
C LYS A 59 0.98 -0.72 -17.48
N CYS A 60 0.66 -1.37 -16.35
CA CYS A 60 1.69 -1.74 -15.36
C CYS A 60 2.73 -2.72 -15.92
N LYS A 61 2.32 -3.67 -16.79
CA LYS A 61 3.26 -4.59 -17.46
C LYS A 61 4.16 -3.86 -18.46
N GLU A 62 3.63 -2.89 -19.18
CA GLU A 62 4.40 -2.05 -20.10
C GLU A 62 5.47 -1.25 -19.36
N GLU A 63 5.09 -0.54 -18.29
CA GLU A 63 6.03 0.21 -17.45
C GLU A 63 7.11 -0.71 -16.85
N LEU A 64 6.73 -1.93 -16.43
CA LEU A 64 7.71 -2.90 -15.93
C LEU A 64 8.70 -3.35 -17.01
N ARG A 65 8.26 -3.53 -18.26
CA ARG A 65 9.16 -3.88 -19.38
C ARG A 65 10.12 -2.73 -19.69
N GLU A 66 9.65 -1.50 -19.67
CA GLU A 66 10.51 -0.32 -19.86
C GLU A 66 11.60 -0.26 -18.79
N ILE A 67 11.23 -0.42 -17.52
CA ILE A 67 12.19 -0.47 -16.40
C ILE A 67 13.25 -1.56 -16.59
N LEU A 68 12.85 -2.75 -17.06
CA LEU A 68 13.78 -3.87 -17.26
C LEU A 68 14.68 -3.69 -18.48
N ASN A 69 14.25 -2.95 -19.49
CA ASN A 69 15.03 -2.66 -20.70
C ASN A 69 15.99 -1.47 -20.53
N GLU A 70 15.83 -0.66 -19.48
CA GLU A 70 16.76 0.41 -19.09
C GLU A 70 18.00 -0.10 -18.33
N LEU A 71 18.02 -1.38 -17.92
CA LEU A 71 19.13 -2.07 -17.24
C LEU A 71 20.12 -2.67 -18.24
#